data_AF-A0A257V6P3-F1
#
_entry.id   AF-A0A257V6P3-F1
#
_cell.length_a   1.000
_cell.length_b   1.000
_cell.length_c   1.000
_cell.angle_alpha   90.00
_cell.angle_beta   90.00
_cell.angle_gamma   90.00
#
_symmetry.space_group_name_H-M   'P 1'
#
loop_
_entity.id
_entity.type
_entity.pdbx_description
1 polymer ?
#
loop_
_entity_poly.entity_id
_entity_poly.type
_entity_poly.pdbx_seq_one_letter_code
_entity_poly.pdbx_strand_id
1 'polypeptide(L)'
;MADNAWAALSDRTFAPRYLHFLLAAVAMAGALAAWVAVRRAAKGGDAAACRGMARFGIRAALMATLFQLVDGFWLLLALPEEVLRAFMRGGAVTMAPLGIGIMAGVFLLVVLAGISDPLAQPARVRHVAELVVGAMMFMIVTRHQLRDFYLASSRAGEHVAVAPQMGPLALFLGVFVLCIGLMVWALVRAAKDRPAPGEGAA
;
A
#
# COMPACT_ATOMS: atom_id res chain seq x y z
N MET A 1 8.79 13.74 30.80
CA MET A 1 9.29 12.37 30.62
C MET A 1 9.03 11.93 29.18
N ALA A 2 9.54 12.71 28.21
CA ALA A 2 9.19 12.59 26.80
C ALA A 2 10.38 13.01 25.91
N ASP A 3 11.53 12.33 26.02
CA ASP A 3 12.72 12.63 25.20
C ASP A 3 13.44 11.37 24.72
N ASN A 4 12.73 10.24 24.60
CA ASN A 4 13.31 9.00 24.08
C ASN A 4 12.67 8.72 22.72
N ALA A 5 13.44 8.81 21.63
CA ALA A 5 13.00 8.41 20.28
C ALA A 5 12.43 6.97 20.25
N TRP A 6 12.85 6.15 21.22
CA TRP A 6 12.40 4.77 21.43
C TRP A 6 10.99 4.64 22.03
N ALA A 7 10.39 5.70 22.57
CA ALA A 7 9.03 5.66 23.13
C ALA A 7 7.97 5.31 22.08
N ALA A 8 8.20 5.66 20.80
CA ALA A 8 7.32 5.25 19.71
C ALA A 8 7.33 3.74 19.44
N LEU A 9 8.43 3.05 19.77
CA LEU A 9 8.56 1.60 19.61
C LEU A 9 7.92 0.81 20.76
N SER A 10 7.63 1.46 21.89
CA SER A 10 6.87 0.84 22.99
C SER A 10 5.36 0.81 22.78
N ASP A 11 4.84 1.48 21.74
CA ASP A 11 3.43 1.41 21.37
C ASP A 11 3.10 0.03 20.80
N ARG A 12 2.20 -0.70 21.46
CA ARG A 12 1.77 -2.06 21.10
C ARG A 12 1.16 -2.13 19.69
N THR A 13 0.64 -1.01 19.20
CA THR A 13 0.04 -0.91 17.85
C THR A 13 1.08 -0.63 16.76
N PHE A 14 2.31 -0.21 17.10
CA PHE A 14 3.32 0.16 16.13
C PHE A 14 3.74 -1.01 15.25
N ALA A 15 4.15 -2.13 15.86
CA ALA A 15 4.61 -3.32 15.16
C ALA A 15 3.57 -3.90 14.19
N PRO A 16 2.32 -4.22 14.61
CA PRO A 16 1.32 -4.78 13.70
C PRO A 16 0.94 -3.77 12.61
N ARG A 17 0.86 -2.47 12.92
CA ARG A 17 0.57 -1.45 11.90
C ARG A 17 1.67 -1.37 10.84
N TYR A 18 2.94 -1.38 11.25
CA TYR A 18 4.07 -1.36 10.34
C TYR A 18 4.07 -2.60 9.44
N LEU A 19 3.88 -3.78 10.03
CA LEU A 19 3.84 -5.04 9.31
C LEU A 19 2.66 -5.08 8.32
N HIS A 20 1.49 -4.57 8.70
CA HIS A 20 0.32 -4.46 7.83
C HIS A 20 0.61 -3.68 6.54
N PHE A 21 1.27 -2.51 6.68
CA PHE A 21 1.64 -1.68 5.53
C PHE A 21 2.74 -2.32 4.68
N LEU A 22 3.73 -2.94 5.31
CA LEU A 22 4.81 -3.62 4.60
C LEU A 22 4.28 -4.78 3.76
N LEU A 23 3.43 -5.62 4.35
CA LEU A 23 2.81 -6.75 3.66
C LEU A 23 1.89 -6.27 2.53
N ALA A 24 1.12 -5.19 2.74
CA ALA A 24 0.32 -4.58 1.68
C ALA A 24 1.18 -4.10 0.51
N ALA A 25 2.34 -3.50 0.79
CA ALA A 25 3.27 -3.04 -0.24
C ALA A 25 3.87 -4.23 -1.03
N VAL A 26 4.25 -5.32 -0.35
CA VAL A 26 4.75 -6.54 -1.00
C VAL A 26 3.65 -7.18 -1.85
N ALA A 27 2.41 -7.23 -1.37
CA ALA A 27 1.27 -7.75 -2.11
C ALA A 27 1.01 -6.94 -3.39
N MET A 28 1.01 -5.60 -3.28
CA MET A 28 0.87 -4.70 -4.42
C MET A 28 2.01 -4.88 -5.43
N ALA A 29 3.26 -4.92 -4.98
CA ALA A 29 4.42 -5.12 -5.85
C ALA A 29 4.36 -6.47 -6.58
N GLY A 30 3.97 -7.54 -5.89
CA GLY A 30 3.79 -8.86 -6.48
C GLY A 30 2.68 -8.89 -7.53
N ALA A 31 1.53 -8.28 -7.25
CA ALA A 31 0.41 -8.14 -8.18
C ALA A 31 0.81 -7.33 -9.43
N LEU A 32 1.50 -6.20 -9.25
CA LEU A 32 2.00 -5.37 -10.35
C LEU A 32 3.05 -6.09 -11.20
N ALA A 33 4.01 -6.79 -10.58
CA ALA A 33 5.01 -7.57 -11.29
C ALA A 33 4.37 -8.65 -12.16
N ALA A 34 3.36 -9.36 -11.62
CA ALA A 34 2.61 -10.36 -12.37
C ALA A 34 1.81 -9.73 -13.53
N TRP A 35 1.15 -8.61 -13.29
CA TRP A 35 0.40 -7.90 -14.33
C TRP A 35 1.29 -7.38 -15.46
N VAL A 36 2.43 -6.77 -15.13
CA VAL A 36 3.43 -6.30 -16.11
C VAL A 36 4.00 -7.49 -16.90
N ALA A 37 4.31 -8.60 -16.23
CA ALA A 37 4.83 -9.81 -16.88
C ALA A 37 3.86 -10.36 -17.93
N VAL A 38 2.58 -10.46 -17.57
CA VAL A 38 1.51 -10.91 -18.48
C VAL A 38 1.36 -9.96 -19.66
N ARG A 39 1.36 -8.64 -19.43
CA ARG A 39 1.28 -7.66 -20.53
C ARG A 39 2.51 -7.68 -21.44
N ARG A 40 3.69 -7.94 -20.89
CA ARG A 40 4.93 -8.06 -21.67
C ARG A 40 4.94 -9.33 -22.53
N ALA A 41 4.48 -10.46 -22.00
CA ALA A 41 4.32 -11.69 -22.76
C ALA A 41 3.32 -11.52 -23.93
N ALA A 42 2.19 -10.83 -23.69
CA ALA A 42 1.20 -10.55 -24.74
C ALA A 42 1.73 -9.66 -25.87
N LYS A 43 2.80 -8.89 -25.63
CA LYS A 43 3.47 -8.04 -26.63
C LYS A 43 4.65 -8.74 -27.33
N GLY A 44 4.77 -10.06 -27.19
CA GLY A 44 5.85 -10.83 -27.82
C GLY A 44 7.19 -10.79 -27.08
N GLY A 45 7.21 -10.39 -25.80
CA GLY A 45 8.40 -10.53 -24.97
C GLY A 45 8.72 -11.99 -24.64
N ASP A 46 9.97 -12.27 -24.23
CA ASP A 46 10.41 -13.62 -23.87
C ASP A 46 9.45 -14.28 -22.86
N ALA A 47 8.78 -15.35 -23.33
CA ALA A 47 7.76 -16.06 -22.58
C ALA A 47 8.32 -16.74 -21.33
N ALA A 48 9.56 -17.23 -21.36
CA ALA A 48 10.18 -17.90 -20.22
C ALA A 48 10.46 -16.91 -19.09
N ALA A 49 11.11 -15.78 -19.40
CA ALA A 49 11.35 -14.71 -18.42
C ALA A 49 10.04 -14.12 -17.87
N CYS A 50 9.04 -13.89 -18.73
CA CYS A 50 7.74 -13.37 -18.27
C CYS A 50 7.02 -14.36 -17.36
N ARG A 51 7.06 -15.67 -17.67
CA ARG A 51 6.47 -16.70 -16.82
C ARG A 51 7.13 -16.77 -15.44
N GLY A 52 8.46 -16.68 -15.38
CA GLY A 52 9.20 -16.63 -14.12
C GLY A 52 8.79 -15.43 -13.26
N MET A 53 8.80 -14.23 -13.85
CA MET A 53 8.40 -12.99 -13.17
C MET A 53 6.95 -13.03 -12.68
N ALA A 54 6.03 -13.56 -13.50
CA ALA A 54 4.63 -13.65 -13.12
C ALA A 54 4.38 -14.63 -11.95
N ARG A 55 5.01 -15.81 -11.99
CA ARG A 55 4.89 -16.79 -10.90
C ARG A 55 5.48 -16.27 -9.60
N PHE A 56 6.63 -15.60 -9.66
CA PHE A 56 7.22 -14.96 -8.49
C PHE A 56 6.29 -13.89 -7.92
N GLY A 57 5.75 -13.00 -8.77
CA GLY A 57 4.83 -11.95 -8.34
C GLY A 57 3.57 -12.49 -7.67
N ILE A 58 2.92 -13.50 -8.26
CA ILE A 58 1.75 -14.15 -7.67
C ILE A 58 2.09 -14.84 -6.34
N ARG A 59 3.23 -15.54 -6.25
CA ARG A 59 3.63 -16.21 -5.01
C ARG A 59 3.95 -15.21 -3.90
N ALA A 60 4.66 -14.12 -4.22
CA ALA A 60 4.92 -13.03 -3.29
C ALA A 60 3.62 -12.40 -2.79
N ALA A 61 2.67 -12.11 -3.70
CA ALA A 61 1.37 -11.56 -3.35
C ALA A 61 0.52 -12.51 -2.49
N LEU A 62 0.56 -13.81 -2.78
CA LEU A 62 -0.15 -14.82 -2.00
C LEU A 62 0.38 -14.91 -0.57
N MET A 63 1.70 -15.03 -0.40
CA MET A 63 2.31 -15.09 0.93
C MET A 63 2.10 -13.79 1.71
N ALA A 64 2.26 -12.64 1.06
CA ALA A 64 2.04 -11.35 1.68
C ALA A 64 0.60 -11.19 2.16
N THR A 65 -0.40 -11.50 1.32
CA THR A 65 -1.82 -11.41 1.70
C THR A 65 -2.16 -12.39 2.83
N LEU A 66 -1.56 -13.59 2.85
CA LEU A 66 -1.78 -14.58 3.90
C LEU A 66 -1.31 -14.04 5.26
N PHE A 67 -0.07 -13.57 5.32
CA PHE A 67 0.47 -12.97 6.53
C PHE A 67 -0.27 -11.68 6.90
N GLN A 68 -0.71 -10.90 5.92
CA GLN A 68 -1.43 -9.66 6.14
C GLN A 68 -2.79 -9.89 6.78
N LEU A 69 -3.45 -11.01 6.48
CA LEU A 69 -4.71 -11.36 7.12
C LEU A 69 -4.50 -11.70 8.60
N VAL A 70 -3.48 -12.50 8.92
CA VAL A 70 -3.10 -12.84 10.31
C VAL A 70 -2.70 -11.57 11.07
N ASP A 71 -1.85 -10.75 10.47
CA ASP A 71 -1.43 -9.46 11.02
C ASP A 71 -2.59 -8.47 11.18
N GLY A 72 -3.55 -8.47 10.25
CA GLY A 72 -4.77 -7.65 10.37
C GLY A 72 -5.58 -7.99 11.63
N PHE A 73 -5.72 -9.28 11.94
CA PHE A 73 -6.36 -9.71 13.20
C PHE A 73 -5.52 -9.34 14.41
N TRP A 74 -4.19 -9.47 14.36
CA TRP A 74 -3.32 -8.98 15.42
C TRP A 74 -3.52 -7.48 15.64
N LEU A 75 -3.51 -6.66 14.57
CA LEU A 75 -3.73 -5.22 14.66
C LEU A 75 -5.05 -4.90 15.37
N LEU A 76 -6.14 -5.57 15.00
CA LEU A 76 -7.44 -5.39 15.65
C LEU A 76 -7.43 -5.72 17.15
N LEU A 77 -6.69 -6.76 17.56
CA LEU A 77 -6.54 -7.13 18.98
C LEU A 77 -5.57 -6.19 19.73
N ALA A 78 -4.67 -5.52 19.03
CA ALA A 78 -3.72 -4.57 19.61
C ALA A 78 -4.34 -3.18 19.83
N LEU A 79 -5.51 -2.88 19.25
CA LEU A 79 -6.19 -1.59 19.40
C LEU A 79 -6.63 -1.34 20.86
N PRO A 80 -6.57 -0.10 21.36
CA PRO A 80 -7.13 0.26 22.65
C PRO A 80 -8.62 -0.05 22.73
N GLU A 81 -9.06 -0.57 23.89
CA GLU A 81 -10.45 -0.99 24.07
C GLU A 81 -11.45 0.15 23.86
N GLU A 82 -11.13 1.38 24.30
CA GLU A 82 -12.02 2.52 24.07
C GLU A 82 -12.25 2.82 22.58
N VAL A 83 -11.20 2.70 21.75
CA VAL A 83 -11.29 2.93 20.31
C VAL A 83 -12.10 1.82 19.65
N LEU A 84 -11.86 0.56 20.02
CA LEU A 84 -12.60 -0.57 19.47
C LEU A 84 -14.09 -0.51 19.84
N ARG A 85 -14.42 -0.19 21.10
CA ARG A 85 -15.82 -0.02 21.54
C ARG A 85 -16.50 1.15 20.85
N ALA A 86 -15.81 2.27 20.65
CA ALA A 86 -16.34 3.42 19.90
C ALA A 86 -16.58 3.06 18.43
N PHE A 87 -15.65 2.34 17.82
CA PHE A 87 -15.76 1.83 16.45
C PHE A 87 -16.96 0.89 16.28
N MET A 88 -17.18 -0.05 17.23
CA MET A 88 -18.33 -0.95 17.24
C MET A 88 -19.67 -0.22 17.47
N ARG A 89 -19.69 0.84 18.30
CA ARG A 89 -20.89 1.66 18.53
C ARG A 89 -21.35 2.45 17.31
N GLY A 90 -20.45 2.73 16.36
CA GLY A 90 -20.78 3.38 15.08
C GLY A 90 -21.65 2.53 14.15
N GLY A 91 -21.92 1.26 14.48
CA GLY A 91 -22.85 0.40 13.77
C GLY A 91 -22.37 0.04 12.36
N ALA A 92 -23.31 -0.08 11.42
CA ALA A 92 -23.01 -0.54 10.06
C ALA A 92 -22.08 0.41 9.28
N VAL A 93 -22.10 1.72 9.58
CA VAL A 93 -21.30 2.73 8.87
C VAL A 93 -19.79 2.55 9.11
N THR A 94 -19.40 2.15 10.32
CA THR A 94 -18.01 1.91 10.69
C THR A 94 -17.60 0.46 10.41
N MET A 95 -18.49 -0.50 10.65
CA MET A 95 -18.18 -1.92 10.50
C MET A 95 -18.21 -2.40 9.04
N ALA A 96 -19.03 -1.81 8.17
CA ALA A 96 -19.13 -2.27 6.77
C ALA A 96 -17.83 -2.09 5.97
N PRO A 97 -17.12 -0.93 6.01
CA PRO A 97 -15.84 -0.79 5.33
C PRO A 97 -14.80 -1.82 5.79
N LEU A 98 -14.73 -2.09 7.10
CA LEU A 98 -13.83 -3.12 7.66
C LEU A 98 -14.22 -4.52 7.15
N GLY A 99 -15.50 -4.87 7.24
CA GLY A 99 -16.00 -6.17 6.79
C GLY A 99 -15.78 -6.41 5.31
N ILE A 100 -16.08 -5.41 4.47
CA ILE A 100 -15.83 -5.46 3.02
C ILE A 100 -14.34 -5.60 2.74
N GLY A 101 -13.48 -4.87 3.46
CA GLY A 101 -12.04 -4.98 3.32
C GLY A 101 -11.51 -6.38 3.68
N ILE A 102 -12.00 -6.99 4.76
CA ILE A 102 -11.65 -8.37 5.14
C ILE A 102 -12.12 -9.36 4.08
N MET A 103 -13.37 -9.22 3.62
CA MET A 103 -13.92 -10.07 2.54
C MET A 103 -13.13 -9.92 1.24
N ALA A 104 -12.72 -8.72 0.88
CA ALA A 104 -11.86 -8.47 -0.27
C ALA A 104 -10.49 -9.14 -0.10
N GLY A 105 -9.89 -9.11 1.10
CA GLY A 105 -8.65 -9.81 1.40
C GLY A 105 -8.77 -11.34 1.30
N VAL A 106 -9.85 -11.92 1.84
CA VAL A 106 -10.14 -13.35 1.72
C VAL A 106 -10.38 -13.74 0.26
N PHE A 107 -11.17 -12.96 -0.47
CA PHE A 107 -11.43 -13.21 -1.89
C PHE A 107 -10.15 -13.11 -2.74
N LEU A 108 -9.30 -12.13 -2.45
CA LEU A 108 -7.98 -11.99 -3.06
C LEU A 108 -7.11 -13.24 -2.82
N LEU A 109 -7.11 -13.81 -1.61
CA LEU A 109 -6.41 -15.08 -1.33
C LEU A 109 -6.93 -16.23 -2.18
N VAL A 110 -8.26 -16.37 -2.29
CA VAL A 110 -8.87 -17.43 -3.12
C VAL A 110 -8.47 -17.27 -4.58
N VAL A 111 -8.52 -16.05 -5.12
CA VAL A 111 -8.11 -15.78 -6.52
C VAL A 111 -6.63 -16.08 -6.72
N LEU A 112 -5.75 -15.64 -5.81
CA LEU A 112 -4.31 -15.88 -5.89
C LEU A 112 -3.97 -17.37 -5.83
N ALA A 113 -4.60 -18.13 -4.93
CA ALA A 113 -4.40 -19.57 -4.79
C ALA A 113 -4.87 -20.36 -6.02
N GLY A 114 -5.88 -19.83 -6.74
CA GLY A 114 -6.41 -20.44 -7.96
C GLY A 114 -5.59 -20.21 -9.23
N ILE A 115 -4.51 -19.41 -9.20
CA ILE A 115 -3.68 -19.12 -10.37
C ILE A 115 -2.55 -20.16 -10.47
N SER A 116 -2.74 -21.18 -11.31
CA SER A 116 -1.73 -22.20 -11.63
C SER A 116 -0.77 -21.76 -12.75
N ASP A 117 -1.29 -21.13 -13.80
CA ASP A 117 -0.50 -20.53 -14.89
C ASP A 117 -0.92 -19.07 -15.12
N PRO A 118 -0.11 -18.09 -14.63
CA PRO A 118 -0.42 -16.67 -14.78
C PRO A 118 -0.53 -16.19 -16.24
N LEU A 119 0.21 -16.80 -17.17
CA LEU A 119 0.20 -16.38 -18.57
C LEU A 119 -1.04 -16.88 -19.31
N ALA A 120 -1.55 -18.05 -18.93
CA ALA A 120 -2.80 -18.59 -19.48
C ALA A 120 -4.05 -17.92 -18.91
N GLN A 121 -3.92 -17.21 -17.77
CA GLN A 121 -5.03 -16.62 -17.03
C GLN A 121 -4.87 -15.10 -16.83
N PRO A 122 -4.69 -14.32 -17.92
CA PRO A 122 -4.41 -12.88 -17.83
C PRO A 122 -5.55 -12.09 -17.15
N ALA A 123 -6.80 -12.53 -17.34
CA ALA A 123 -7.96 -11.93 -16.68
C ALA A 123 -7.87 -12.05 -15.15
N ARG A 124 -7.52 -13.23 -14.62
CA ARG A 124 -7.40 -13.41 -13.16
C ARG A 124 -6.28 -12.56 -12.57
N VAL A 125 -5.14 -12.45 -13.26
CA VAL A 125 -4.03 -11.58 -12.84
C VAL A 125 -4.44 -10.10 -12.80
N ARG A 126 -5.27 -9.66 -13.77
CA ARG A 126 -5.86 -8.32 -13.73
C ARG A 126 -6.82 -8.16 -12.54
N HIS A 127 -7.68 -9.15 -12.28
CA HIS A 127 -8.60 -9.11 -11.15
C HIS A 127 -7.85 -9.05 -9.80
N VAL A 128 -6.71 -9.73 -9.67
CA VAL A 128 -5.82 -9.61 -8.50
C VAL A 128 -5.41 -8.15 -8.28
N ALA A 129 -4.94 -7.46 -9.32
CA ALA A 129 -4.54 -6.06 -9.21
C ALA A 129 -5.74 -5.15 -8.84
N GLU A 130 -6.90 -5.36 -9.46
CA GLU A 130 -8.13 -4.61 -9.16
C GLU A 130 -8.60 -4.84 -7.72
N LEU A 131 -8.53 -6.08 -7.23
CA LEU A 131 -8.91 -6.45 -5.86
C LEU A 131 -7.96 -5.87 -4.81
N VAL A 132 -6.65 -5.88 -5.05
CA VAL A 132 -5.68 -5.25 -4.13
C VAL A 132 -5.99 -3.75 -4.00
N VAL A 133 -6.23 -3.06 -5.12
CA VAL A 133 -6.60 -1.63 -5.11
C VAL A 133 -7.95 -1.43 -4.41
N GLY A 134 -8.95 -2.24 -4.72
CA GLY A 134 -10.27 -2.19 -4.08
C GLY A 134 -10.19 -2.38 -2.57
N ALA A 135 -9.50 -3.42 -2.10
CA ALA A 135 -9.27 -3.68 -0.68
C ALA A 135 -8.57 -2.50 0.00
N MET A 136 -7.56 -1.92 -0.66
CA MET A 136 -6.86 -0.74 -0.16
C MET A 136 -7.81 0.47 0.01
N MET A 137 -8.74 0.70 -0.90
CA MET A 137 -9.70 1.81 -0.78
C MET A 137 -10.58 1.66 0.47
N PHE A 138 -11.13 0.47 0.72
CA PHE A 138 -11.92 0.22 1.93
C PHE A 138 -11.08 0.36 3.21
N MET A 139 -9.84 -0.14 3.20
CA MET A 139 -8.94 0.00 4.35
C MET A 139 -8.50 1.45 4.61
N ILE A 140 -8.41 2.29 3.59
CA ILE A 140 -8.18 3.73 3.78
C ILE A 140 -9.35 4.38 4.52
N VAL A 141 -10.59 4.01 4.19
CA VAL A 141 -11.79 4.50 4.89
C VAL A 141 -11.78 4.04 6.35
N THR A 142 -11.55 2.75 6.60
CA THR A 142 -11.47 2.22 7.97
C THR A 142 -10.34 2.90 8.77
N ARG A 143 -9.18 3.13 8.15
CA ARG A 143 -8.07 3.85 8.78
C ARG A 143 -8.46 5.29 9.14
N HIS A 144 -9.19 5.97 8.26
CA HIS A 144 -9.66 7.32 8.52
C HIS A 144 -10.63 7.34 9.71
N GLN A 145 -11.62 6.45 9.73
CA GLN A 145 -12.56 6.29 10.84
C GLN A 145 -11.84 6.00 12.16
N LEU A 146 -10.91 5.04 12.17
CA LEU A 146 -10.12 4.72 13.37
C LEU A 146 -9.32 5.92 13.87
N ARG A 147 -8.68 6.67 12.96
CA ARG A 147 -7.94 7.89 13.33
C ARG A 147 -8.84 8.90 14.02
N ASP A 148 -10.05 9.10 13.52
CA ASP A 148 -10.98 10.05 14.12
C ASP A 148 -11.38 9.62 15.54
N PHE A 149 -11.57 8.32 15.79
CA PHE A 149 -11.79 7.78 17.14
C PHE A 149 -10.56 7.93 18.06
N TYR A 150 -9.35 7.70 17.56
CA TYR A 150 -8.11 7.96 18.30
C TYR A 150 -7.95 9.45 18.66
N LEU A 151 -8.32 10.34 17.75
CA LEU A 151 -8.29 11.78 17.99
C LEU A 151 -9.38 12.21 18.97
N ALA A 152 -10.57 11.61 18.90
CA ALA A 152 -11.64 11.91 19.84
C ALA A 152 -11.30 11.48 21.27
N SER A 153 -10.67 10.31 21.45
CA SER A 153 -10.24 9.84 22.78
C SER A 153 -9.11 10.69 23.36
N SER A 154 -8.15 11.13 22.54
CA SER A 154 -7.04 12.00 22.97
C SER A 154 -7.45 13.46 23.16
N ARG A 155 -8.39 13.99 22.37
CA ARG A 155 -8.89 15.38 22.47
C ARG A 155 -9.88 15.62 23.61
N ALA A 156 -10.27 14.59 24.37
CA ALA A 156 -11.24 14.71 25.46
C ALA A 156 -10.83 15.71 26.57
N GLY A 157 -9.62 16.29 26.53
CA GLY A 157 -9.18 17.36 27.41
C GLY A 157 -8.25 18.42 26.79
N GLU A 158 -8.03 18.45 25.47
CA GLU A 158 -7.09 19.38 24.83
C GLU A 158 -7.77 20.37 23.88
N HIS A 159 -7.71 21.66 24.23
CA HIS A 159 -7.87 22.76 23.28
C HIS A 159 -6.57 22.87 22.47
N VAL A 160 -6.47 22.13 21.37
CA VAL A 160 -5.32 22.24 20.47
C VAL A 160 -5.38 23.58 19.76
N ALA A 161 -4.64 24.56 20.28
CA ALA A 161 -4.27 25.74 19.52
C ALA A 161 -3.46 25.26 18.32
N VAL A 162 -4.07 25.31 17.13
CA VAL A 162 -3.37 25.00 15.89
C VAL A 162 -2.27 26.05 15.74
N ALA A 163 -1.02 25.67 15.96
CA ALA A 163 0.15 26.49 15.68
C ALA A 163 0.71 26.07 14.31
N PRO A 164 0.19 26.62 13.19
CA PRO A 164 0.66 26.24 11.87
C PRO A 164 2.14 26.58 11.73
N GLN A 165 2.98 25.55 11.59
CA GLN A 165 4.41 25.70 11.32
C GLN A 165 4.62 25.95 9.82
N MET A 166 4.27 27.16 9.38
CA MET A 166 4.33 27.56 7.97
C MET A 166 5.77 27.56 7.41
N GLY A 167 6.78 27.75 8.28
CA GLY A 167 8.20 27.69 7.90
C GLY A 167 8.62 26.32 7.33
N PRO A 168 8.51 25.23 8.12
CA PRO A 168 8.77 23.87 7.63
C PRO A 168 7.96 23.49 6.39
N LEU A 169 6.70 23.91 6.31
CA LEU A 169 5.84 23.66 5.15
C LEU A 169 6.36 24.37 3.88
N ALA A 170 6.75 25.65 3.99
CA ALA A 170 7.32 26.41 2.88
C ALA A 170 8.65 25.82 2.42
N LEU A 171 9.50 25.38 3.36
CA LEU A 171 10.78 24.75 3.07
C LEU A 171 10.59 23.41 2.33
N PHE A 172 9.62 22.61 2.78
CA PHE A 172 9.21 21.38 2.08
C PHE A 172 8.74 21.67 0.65
N LEU A 173 7.83 22.63 0.45
CA LEU A 173 7.32 23.00 -0.87
C LEU A 173 8.44 23.51 -1.79
N GLY A 174 9.36 24.33 -1.27
CA GLY A 174 10.51 24.83 -2.03
C GLY A 174 11.42 23.70 -2.53
N VAL A 175 11.82 22.79 -1.63
CA VAL A 175 12.65 21.63 -1.98
C VAL A 175 11.90 20.68 -2.92
N PHE A 176 10.60 20.48 -2.70
CA PHE A 176 9.76 19.62 -3.55
C PHE A 176 9.71 20.12 -5.00
N VAL A 177 9.46 21.42 -5.20
CA VAL A 177 9.46 22.04 -6.53
C VAL A 177 10.85 21.96 -7.17
N LEU A 178 11.92 22.19 -6.39
CA LEU A 178 13.30 22.04 -6.86
C LEU A 178 13.57 20.61 -7.36
N CYS A 179 13.21 19.60 -6.59
CA CYS A 179 13.39 18.19 -6.96
C CYS A 179 12.62 17.82 -8.23
N ILE A 180 11.37 18.28 -8.38
CA ILE A 180 10.61 18.08 -9.61
C ILE A 180 11.29 18.79 -10.78
N GLY A 181 11.76 20.03 -10.59
CA GLY A 181 12.48 20.79 -11.60
C GLY A 181 13.74 20.06 -12.09
N LEU A 182 14.54 19.54 -11.15
CA LEU A 182 15.73 18.75 -11.46
C LEU A 182 15.39 17.43 -12.16
N MET A 183 14.33 16.74 -11.75
CA MET A 183 13.85 15.51 -12.40
C MET A 183 13.43 15.77 -13.84
N VAL A 184 12.61 16.81 -14.07
CA VAL A 184 12.15 17.20 -15.41
C VAL A 184 13.34 17.63 -16.26
N TRP A 185 14.25 18.44 -15.71
CA TRP A 185 15.46 18.86 -16.41
C TRP A 185 16.33 17.67 -16.82
N ALA A 186 16.56 16.72 -15.91
CA ALA A 186 17.32 15.50 -16.18
C ALA A 186 16.64 14.64 -17.26
N LEU A 187 15.31 14.50 -17.23
CA LEU A 187 14.56 13.75 -18.24
C LEU A 187 14.61 14.42 -19.62
N VAL A 188 14.43 15.75 -19.68
CA VAL A 188 14.52 16.51 -20.93
C VAL A 188 15.94 16.48 -21.48
N ARG A 189 16.95 16.60 -20.62
CA ARG A 189 18.36 16.52 -21.01
C ARG A 189 18.69 15.13 -21.55
N ALA A 190 18.30 14.07 -20.85
CA ALA A 190 18.49 12.69 -21.32
C ALA A 190 17.72 12.39 -22.62
N ALA A 191 16.58 13.03 -22.86
CA ALA A 191 15.84 12.90 -24.11
C ALA A 191 16.50 13.66 -25.28
N LYS A 192 17.15 14.80 -25.01
CA LYS A 192 17.88 15.60 -26.00
C LYS A 192 19.27 15.03 -26.31
N ASP A 193 19.93 14.47 -25.31
CA ASP A 193 21.27 13.87 -25.43
C ASP A 193 21.20 12.40 -25.90
N ARG A 194 20.01 11.88 -26.22
CA ARG A 194 19.85 10.56 -26.83
C ARG A 194 20.38 10.60 -28.28
N PRO A 195 21.40 9.81 -28.63
CA PRO A 195 21.82 9.70 -30.03
C PRO A 195 20.67 9.14 -30.87
N ALA A 196 20.54 9.62 -32.11
CA ALA A 196 19.52 9.14 -33.03
C ALA A 196 19.69 7.62 -33.25
N PRO A 197 18.61 6.85 -33.45
CA PRO A 197 18.72 5.43 -33.76
C PRO A 197 19.38 5.28 -35.14
N GLY A 198 20.72 5.16 -35.17
CA GLY A 198 21.48 5.00 -36.42
C GLY A 198 22.93 5.50 -36.40
N GLU A 199 23.36 6.36 -35.46
CA GLU A 199 24.78 6.75 -35.37
C GLU A 199 25.52 5.84 -34.41
N GLY A 200 26.42 5.04 -34.98
CA GLY A 200 27.16 3.99 -34.31
C GLY A 200 27.99 4.47 -33.14
N ALA A 201 28.10 3.61 -32.14
CA ALA A 201 29.19 3.63 -31.19
C ALA A 201 30.52 3.57 -31.96
N ALA A 202 31.32 4.62 -31.81
CA ALA A 202 32.77 4.57 -32.00
C ALA A 202 33.41 4.57 -30.61
#